data_AF-A0A4Z0V718-F1
#
_entry.id   AF-A0A4Z0V718-F1
#
_cell.length_a   1.000
_cell.length_b   1.000
_cell.length_c   1.000
_cell.angle_alpha   90.00
_cell.angle_beta   90.00
_cell.angle_gamma   90.00
#
_symmetry.space_group_name_H-M   'P 1'
#
loop_
_entity.id
_entity.type
_entity.pdbx_description
1 polymer ?
#
loop_
_entity_poly.entity_id
_entity_poly.type
_entity_poly.pdbx_seq_one_letter_code
_entity_poly.pdbx_strand_id
1 'polypeptide(L)'
;MEKLRSSLEASFMKLLVWRERHIKEKTFVIILALAVGILGGIAALVLKWLIHAISGFLTAHMSISQGNYLYLLLPLVGILITSLYVKYVVRDNISHGVTRVLYALSQNKSRLKKHNTYTSVLASSITIGFGGSVGAEGPIVYTGAAIGSNLGRVFRMSPRILMILVGCGAAAGIAGIFKAPIAGMLFTIEVLMIDLTTVSVMPLLIASITAATVAYVFTGYDVEFFFVQSEPFQTWKIPYVIIMGVFLGFVSLYFTRSMNMMENIFRKLHTPWKKIMVGGVILALLVFLFPPLYGEGYTAITHLLNDNASTIVNNSIFYDDRTNVWWILGFIGALVFLKAFATSATNGGGGVGGTFAPSLFVGCMAGYFFAFGLNTLFDLDLPCRNFALMGMAGVMSGVMHAPLMGIFLTAELTGGYDLFLPLLMASTISYGTIKMFEPYSIYTMRLAREGKLLTHHKDRAVLTLLKMGNVIETDFVSVRPDMNLKEMVGAISRSTRNLFPVVSGEGRLLGVVLLDEIRNIMFRPDLYKRMHVNQFMSIPPACVKVGQSMEEVMKAFDDTAAWNLPVIDADGCYVGFVSKSKIFNSYRRVLRHYSED
;
A
#
# COMPACT_ATOMS: atom_id res chain seq x y z
N MET A 1 -11.67 -15.89 37.79
CA MET A 1 -11.25 -15.06 36.63
C MET A 1 -12.43 -14.43 35.89
N GLU A 2 -13.55 -15.12 35.65
CA GLU A 2 -14.73 -14.55 34.95
C GLU A 2 -15.36 -13.33 35.63
N LYS A 3 -15.59 -13.35 36.96
CA LYS A 3 -16.16 -12.20 37.69
C LYS A 3 -15.29 -10.94 37.63
N LEU A 4 -13.96 -11.10 37.58
CA LEU A 4 -13.02 -9.97 37.45
C LEU A 4 -13.08 -9.38 36.04
N ARG A 5 -13.19 -10.25 35.03
CA ARG A 5 -13.30 -9.87 33.63
C ARG A 5 -14.62 -9.16 33.33
N SER A 6 -15.74 -9.65 33.88
CA SER A 6 -17.05 -9.00 33.76
C SER A 6 -17.09 -7.65 34.47
N SER A 7 -16.43 -7.52 35.62
CA SER A 7 -16.31 -6.24 36.34
C SER A 7 -15.48 -5.21 35.57
N LEU A 8 -14.38 -5.63 34.94
CA LEU A 8 -13.55 -4.76 34.11
C LEU A 8 -14.28 -4.30 32.85
N GLU A 9 -15.02 -5.20 32.20
CA GLU A 9 -15.85 -4.86 31.03
C GLU A 9 -16.97 -3.87 31.40
N ALA A 10 -17.64 -4.06 32.54
CA ALA A 10 -18.66 -3.14 33.02
C ALA A 10 -18.10 -1.75 33.35
N SER A 11 -16.95 -1.67 34.04
CA SER A 11 -16.28 -0.40 34.32
C SER A 11 -15.80 0.30 33.05
N PHE A 12 -15.28 -0.46 32.08
CA PHE A 12 -14.86 0.09 30.79
C PHE A 12 -16.04 0.62 29.98
N MET A 13 -17.18 -0.08 29.98
CA MET A 13 -18.40 0.41 29.34
C MET A 13 -18.93 1.69 30.01
N LYS A 14 -18.87 1.79 31.35
CA LYS A 14 -19.21 3.04 32.05
C LYS A 14 -18.30 4.19 31.62
N LEU A 15 -16.99 3.94 31.45
CA LEU A 15 -16.04 4.94 30.95
C LEU A 15 -16.36 5.36 29.51
N LEU A 16 -16.75 4.43 28.63
CA LEU A 16 -17.12 4.75 27.25
C LEU A 16 -18.36 5.65 27.20
N VAL A 17 -19.39 5.34 27.99
CA VAL A 17 -20.63 6.14 28.08
C VAL A 17 -20.34 7.51 28.70
N TRP A 18 -19.50 7.58 29.73
CA TRP A 18 -19.07 8.86 30.31
C TRP A 18 -18.35 9.72 29.27
N ARG A 19 -17.40 9.13 28.54
CA ARG A 19 -16.63 9.81 27.49
C ARG A 19 -17.52 10.34 26.37
N GLU A 20 -18.51 9.56 25.93
CA GLU A 20 -19.47 9.97 24.90
C GLU A 20 -20.30 11.19 25.33
N ARG A 21 -20.60 11.31 26.62
CA ARG A 21 -21.35 12.45 27.17
C ARG A 21 -20.52 13.72 27.38
N HIS A 22 -19.22 13.59 27.66
CA HIS A 22 -18.39 14.73 28.10
C HIS A 22 -17.38 15.20 27.05
N ILE A 23 -16.96 14.33 26.11
CA ILE A 23 -15.90 14.65 25.15
C ILE A 23 -16.45 14.53 23.72
N LYS A 24 -16.40 15.64 22.98
CA LYS A 24 -16.74 15.65 21.55
C LYS A 24 -15.82 14.71 20.78
N GLU A 25 -16.38 14.00 19.80
CA GLU A 25 -15.66 13.00 19.02
C GLU A 25 -14.38 13.56 18.37
N LYS A 26 -14.44 14.77 17.78
CA LYS A 26 -13.27 15.44 17.19
C LYS A 26 -12.11 15.60 18.18
N THR A 27 -12.40 16.06 19.40
CA THR A 27 -11.40 16.21 20.46
C THR A 27 -10.86 14.85 20.90
N PHE A 28 -11.73 13.85 20.98
CA PHE A 28 -11.33 12.50 21.35
C PHE A 28 -10.40 11.86 20.30
N VAL A 29 -10.64 12.08 19.01
CA VAL A 29 -9.75 11.63 17.93
C VAL A 29 -8.34 12.22 18.09
N ILE A 30 -8.23 13.48 18.49
CA ILE A 30 -6.92 14.13 18.74
C ILE A 30 -6.21 13.45 19.92
N ILE A 31 -6.92 13.17 21.02
CA ILE A 31 -6.35 12.47 22.19
C ILE A 31 -5.88 11.07 21.78
N LEU A 32 -6.68 10.36 20.99
CA LEU A 32 -6.28 9.05 20.47
C LEU A 32 -5.08 9.14 19.53
N ALA A 33 -5.01 10.16 18.67
CA ALA A 33 -3.89 10.36 17.78
C ALA A 33 -2.58 10.60 18.54
N LEU A 34 -2.63 11.39 19.61
CA LEU A 34 -1.51 11.58 20.53
C LEU A 34 -1.09 10.25 21.18
N ALA A 35 -2.04 9.47 21.70
CA ALA A 35 -1.73 8.16 22.28
C ALA A 35 -1.14 7.17 21.25
N VAL A 36 -1.66 7.16 20.02
CA VAL A 36 -1.10 6.37 18.91
C VAL A 36 0.30 6.85 18.55
N GLY A 37 0.54 8.17 18.57
CA GLY A 37 1.86 8.76 18.37
C GLY A 37 2.88 8.27 19.39
N ILE A 38 2.54 8.29 20.69
CA ILE A 38 3.41 7.79 21.76
C ILE A 38 3.70 6.30 21.56
N LEU A 39 2.67 5.48 21.40
CA LEU A 39 2.82 4.02 21.26
C LEU A 39 3.57 3.64 19.97
N GLY A 40 3.31 4.34 18.87
CA GLY A 40 3.99 4.16 17.59
C GLY A 40 5.46 4.56 17.68
N GLY A 41 5.78 5.69 18.32
CA GLY A 41 7.15 6.13 18.57
C GLY A 41 7.93 5.15 19.46
N ILE A 42 7.31 4.64 20.53
CA ILE A 42 7.93 3.59 21.37
C ILE A 42 8.17 2.31 20.57
N ALA A 43 7.21 1.88 19.74
CA ALA A 43 7.39 0.71 18.88
C ALA A 43 8.56 0.88 17.90
N ALA A 44 8.72 2.09 17.33
CA ALA A 44 9.81 2.42 16.42
C ALA A 44 11.16 2.39 17.16
N LEU A 45 11.22 2.95 18.37
CA LEU A 45 12.40 2.94 19.23
C LEU A 45 12.82 1.50 19.58
N VAL A 46 11.87 0.65 19.98
CA VAL A 46 12.12 -0.76 20.30
C VAL A 46 12.64 -1.50 19.08
N LEU A 47 12.05 -1.28 17.89
CA LEU A 47 12.52 -1.88 16.65
C LEU A 47 13.97 -1.48 16.35
N LYS A 48 14.29 -0.18 16.41
CA LYS A 48 15.65 0.33 16.15
C LYS A 48 16.66 -0.23 17.13
N TRP A 49 16.31 -0.24 18.43
CA TRP A 49 17.16 -0.78 19.48
C TRP A 49 17.44 -2.28 19.30
N LEU A 50 16.42 -3.08 18.99
CA LEU A 50 16.58 -4.52 18.73
C LEU A 50 17.47 -4.79 17.52
N ILE A 51 17.29 -4.04 16.42
CA ILE A 51 18.14 -4.17 15.22
C ILE A 51 19.61 -3.88 15.58
N HIS A 52 19.87 -2.77 16.28
CA HIS A 52 21.23 -2.37 16.65
C HIS A 52 21.86 -3.35 17.66
N ALA A 53 21.10 -3.83 18.63
CA ALA A 53 21.57 -4.81 19.60
C ALA A 53 21.96 -6.14 18.93
N ILE A 54 21.10 -6.67 18.04
CA ILE A 54 21.38 -7.92 17.32
C ILE A 54 22.56 -7.74 16.37
N SER A 55 22.52 -6.71 15.51
CA SER A 55 23.58 -6.47 14.54
C SER A 55 24.91 -6.19 15.24
N GLY A 56 24.93 -5.31 16.24
CA GLY A 56 26.14 -4.94 16.96
C GLY A 56 26.77 -6.13 17.69
N PHE A 57 25.96 -7.00 18.30
CA PHE A 57 26.45 -8.22 18.93
C PHE A 57 27.07 -9.20 17.91
N LEU A 58 26.42 -9.38 16.76
CA LEU A 58 26.86 -10.32 15.73
C LEU A 58 28.09 -9.83 14.95
N THR A 59 28.27 -8.52 14.80
CA THR A 59 29.38 -7.92 14.03
C THR A 59 30.54 -7.40 14.90
N ALA A 60 30.42 -7.42 16.24
CA ALA A 60 31.41 -6.85 17.16
C ALA A 60 32.85 -7.38 16.97
N HIS A 61 33.02 -8.63 16.53
CA HIS A 61 34.31 -9.29 16.39
C HIS A 61 34.80 -9.38 14.94
N MET A 62 34.14 -8.68 14.00
CA MET A 62 34.51 -8.72 12.59
C MET A 62 35.70 -7.82 12.29
N SER A 63 36.69 -8.35 11.56
CA SER A 63 37.87 -7.58 11.16
C SER A 63 37.54 -6.63 10.01
N ILE A 64 38.06 -5.40 10.08
CA ILE A 64 37.79 -4.37 9.05
C ILE A 64 38.57 -4.60 7.75
N SER A 65 39.74 -5.23 7.87
CA SER A 65 40.75 -5.37 6.82
C SER A 65 40.66 -6.64 5.98
N GLN A 66 39.75 -7.58 6.29
CA GLN A 66 39.61 -8.84 5.58
C GLN A 66 38.14 -9.21 5.38
N GLY A 67 37.86 -9.99 4.34
CA GLY A 67 36.52 -10.53 4.09
C GLY A 67 36.09 -11.47 5.22
N ASN A 68 35.00 -11.12 5.90
CA ASN A 68 34.51 -11.92 7.03
C ASN A 68 33.57 -13.04 6.55
N TYR A 69 34.00 -14.29 6.70
CA TYR A 69 33.20 -15.47 6.34
C TYR A 69 31.88 -15.60 7.11
N LEU A 70 31.74 -14.95 8.28
CA LEU A 70 30.47 -14.89 9.00
C LEU A 70 29.33 -14.30 8.15
N TYR A 71 29.63 -13.41 7.19
CA TYR A 71 28.62 -12.88 6.26
C TYR A 71 27.97 -13.94 5.38
N LEU A 72 28.60 -15.12 5.19
CA LEU A 72 27.98 -16.24 4.49
C LEU A 72 26.94 -16.99 5.35
N LEU A 73 27.08 -16.94 6.67
CA LEU A 73 26.26 -17.72 7.59
C LEU A 73 25.12 -16.89 8.20
N LEU A 74 25.40 -15.65 8.60
CA LEU A 74 24.44 -14.82 9.35
C LEU A 74 23.12 -14.60 8.57
N PRO A 75 23.11 -14.18 7.29
CA PRO A 75 21.84 -13.88 6.62
C PRO A 75 20.98 -15.15 6.39
N LEU A 76 21.62 -16.30 6.15
CA LEU A 76 20.94 -17.59 6.03
C LEU A 76 20.25 -17.99 7.34
N VAL A 77 20.97 -17.86 8.46
CA VAL A 77 20.43 -18.13 9.80
C VAL A 77 19.31 -17.15 10.15
N GLY A 78 19.46 -15.86 9.83
CA GLY A 78 18.43 -14.84 10.06
C GLY A 78 17.12 -15.13 9.34
N ILE A 79 17.18 -15.50 8.05
CA ILE A 79 16.00 -15.89 7.27
C ILE A 79 15.37 -17.16 7.83
N LEU A 80 16.18 -18.16 8.22
CA LEU A 80 15.68 -19.40 8.82
C LEU A 80 14.92 -19.11 10.12
N ILE A 81 15.53 -18.38 11.07
CA ILE A 81 14.91 -18.05 12.36
C ILE A 81 13.63 -17.25 12.13
N THR A 82 13.66 -16.25 11.26
CA THR A 82 12.47 -15.43 10.96
C THR A 82 11.35 -16.29 10.36
N SER A 83 11.67 -17.17 9.41
CA SER A 83 10.68 -18.05 8.78
C SER A 83 10.05 -19.02 9.78
N LEU A 84 10.85 -19.58 10.71
CA LEU A 84 10.36 -20.43 11.79
C LEU A 84 9.46 -19.66 12.77
N TYR A 85 9.86 -18.44 13.15
CA TYR A 85 9.06 -17.56 14.00
C TYR A 85 7.70 -17.24 13.36
N VAL A 86 7.68 -16.84 12.08
CA VAL A 86 6.44 -16.55 11.36
C VAL A 86 5.55 -17.80 11.24
N LYS A 87 6.15 -18.96 10.95
CA LYS A 87 5.41 -20.21 10.76
C LYS A 87 4.81 -20.75 12.05
N TYR A 88 5.58 -20.80 13.15
CA TYR A 88 5.16 -21.50 14.37
C TYR A 88 4.55 -20.58 15.43
N VAL A 89 5.04 -19.34 15.55
CA VAL A 89 4.60 -18.38 16.57
C VAL A 89 3.52 -17.46 16.02
N VAL A 90 3.80 -16.77 14.92
CA VAL A 90 2.85 -15.77 14.36
C VAL A 90 1.64 -16.45 13.73
N ARG A 91 1.86 -17.54 12.97
CA ARG A 91 0.82 -18.30 12.24
C ARG A 91 -0.06 -17.42 11.35
N ASP A 92 0.49 -16.31 10.88
CA ASP A 92 -0.16 -15.34 10.01
C ASP A 92 0.88 -14.71 9.07
N ASN A 93 0.42 -14.26 7.90
CA ASN A 93 1.30 -13.67 6.91
C ASN A 93 1.47 -12.17 7.17
N ILE A 94 2.62 -11.82 7.74
CA ILE A 94 3.02 -10.45 8.08
C ILE A 94 3.98 -9.83 7.04
N SER A 95 4.27 -10.51 5.93
CA SER A 95 5.11 -9.98 4.85
C SER A 95 4.40 -8.84 4.09
N HIS A 96 5.19 -7.93 3.52
CA HIS A 96 4.72 -6.74 2.79
C HIS A 96 3.75 -5.87 3.62
N GLY A 97 4.25 -5.38 4.77
CA GLY A 97 3.45 -4.63 5.75
C GLY A 97 2.63 -3.48 5.16
N VAL A 98 3.22 -2.63 4.32
CA VAL A 98 2.51 -1.49 3.68
C VAL A 98 1.35 -1.95 2.80
N THR A 99 1.57 -2.96 1.94
CA THR A 99 0.51 -3.55 1.10
C THR A 99 -0.61 -4.16 1.96
N ARG A 100 -0.29 -4.72 3.13
CA ARG A 100 -1.30 -5.23 4.07
C ARG A 100 -2.10 -4.11 4.74
N VAL A 101 -1.48 -2.97 5.04
CA VAL A 101 -2.21 -1.78 5.51
C VAL A 101 -3.15 -1.28 4.42
N LEU A 102 -2.64 -1.11 3.18
CA LEU A 102 -3.46 -0.72 2.03
C LEU A 102 -4.65 -1.66 1.81
N TYR A 103 -4.43 -2.97 1.91
CA TYR A 103 -5.50 -3.97 1.84
C TYR A 103 -6.53 -3.81 2.97
N ALA A 104 -6.08 -3.53 4.20
CA ALA A 104 -6.99 -3.34 5.32
C ALA A 104 -7.84 -2.08 5.18
N LEU A 105 -7.23 -0.99 4.69
CA LEU A 105 -7.92 0.26 4.34
C LEU A 105 -8.95 0.03 3.22
N SER A 106 -8.60 -0.75 2.20
CA SER A 106 -9.45 -0.95 1.03
C SER A 106 -10.56 -2.01 1.20
N GLN A 107 -10.28 -3.12 1.88
CA GLN A 107 -11.18 -4.28 1.90
C GLN A 107 -11.65 -4.70 3.29
N ASN A 108 -10.96 -4.28 4.37
CA ASN A 108 -11.21 -4.80 5.72
C ASN A 108 -11.72 -3.75 6.71
N LYS A 109 -12.33 -2.67 6.23
CA LYS A 109 -12.85 -1.57 7.06
C LYS A 109 -11.81 -1.05 8.06
N SER A 110 -10.53 -0.98 7.65
CA SER A 110 -9.39 -0.50 8.45
C SER A 110 -9.11 -1.33 9.71
N ARG A 111 -9.54 -2.59 9.76
CA ARG A 111 -9.31 -3.51 10.89
C ARG A 111 -8.04 -4.31 10.70
N LEU A 112 -7.13 -4.22 11.66
CA LEU A 112 -5.92 -5.04 11.77
C LEU A 112 -5.99 -5.95 12.99
N LYS A 113 -5.31 -7.11 12.92
CA LYS A 113 -5.29 -8.09 14.02
C LYS A 113 -4.42 -7.58 15.18
N LYS A 114 -4.72 -8.01 16.41
CA LYS A 114 -4.00 -7.55 17.61
C LYS A 114 -2.53 -7.94 17.63
N HIS A 115 -2.18 -9.16 17.21
CA HIS A 115 -0.78 -9.60 17.21
C HIS A 115 0.12 -8.81 16.24
N ASN A 116 -0.47 -8.09 15.26
CA ASN A 116 0.30 -7.25 14.34
C ASN A 116 0.95 -6.03 15.01
N THR A 117 0.58 -5.70 16.26
CA THR A 117 1.20 -4.59 17.00
C THR A 117 2.62 -4.89 17.49
N TYR A 118 3.10 -6.12 17.38
CA TYR A 118 4.46 -6.48 17.81
C TYR A 118 5.14 -7.53 16.92
N THR A 119 4.36 -8.38 16.23
CA THR A 119 4.92 -9.51 15.49
C THR A 119 5.86 -9.10 14.35
N SER A 120 5.56 -8.02 13.63
CA SER A 120 6.42 -7.51 12.56
C SER A 120 7.68 -6.82 13.09
N VAL A 121 7.63 -6.16 14.26
CA VAL A 121 8.82 -5.62 14.92
C VAL A 121 9.83 -6.74 15.20
N LEU A 122 9.40 -7.80 15.88
CA LEU A 122 10.28 -8.92 16.23
C LEU A 122 10.84 -9.64 14.99
N ALA A 123 10.00 -9.93 14.00
CA ALA A 123 10.42 -10.60 12.77
C ALA A 123 11.44 -9.75 11.98
N SER A 124 11.20 -8.44 11.88
CA SER A 124 12.08 -7.51 11.17
C SER A 124 13.40 -7.31 11.90
N SER A 125 13.40 -7.22 13.23
CA SER A 125 14.62 -7.10 14.02
C SER A 125 15.56 -8.28 13.79
N ILE A 126 15.03 -9.51 13.75
CA ILE A 126 15.82 -10.71 13.45
C ILE A 126 16.29 -10.68 12.00
N THR A 127 15.41 -10.37 11.04
CA THR A 127 15.78 -10.34 9.62
C THR A 127 16.92 -9.35 9.36
N ILE A 128 16.76 -8.10 9.78
CA ILE A 128 17.72 -7.01 9.53
C ILE A 128 18.98 -7.19 10.39
N GLY A 129 18.81 -7.55 11.66
CA GLY A 129 19.92 -7.72 12.59
C GLY A 129 20.92 -8.80 12.17
N PHE A 130 20.45 -9.87 11.51
CA PHE A 130 21.29 -10.94 10.94
C PHE A 130 21.80 -10.65 9.52
N GLY A 131 21.55 -9.45 8.97
CA GLY A 131 22.07 -9.03 7.67
C GLY A 131 21.09 -9.14 6.51
N GLY A 132 19.80 -9.36 6.76
CA GLY A 132 18.73 -9.25 5.77
C GLY A 132 18.75 -7.89 5.07
N SER A 133 18.94 -7.87 3.75
CA SER A 133 19.03 -6.64 2.96
C SER A 133 17.64 -6.00 2.74
N VAL A 134 16.99 -5.52 3.79
CA VAL A 134 15.64 -4.95 3.77
C VAL A 134 15.57 -3.77 4.74
N GLY A 135 14.52 -2.95 4.62
CA GLY A 135 14.29 -1.83 5.53
C GLY A 135 13.29 -2.12 6.65
N ALA A 136 13.41 -1.44 7.79
CA ALA A 136 12.51 -1.58 8.93
C ALA A 136 11.15 -0.87 8.77
N GLU A 137 11.00 -0.04 7.73
CA GLU A 137 9.88 0.90 7.58
C GLU A 137 8.55 0.21 7.28
N GLY A 138 8.57 -0.84 6.44
CA GLY A 138 7.36 -1.60 6.14
C GLY A 138 6.76 -2.28 7.39
N PRO A 139 7.58 -2.99 8.18
CA PRO A 139 7.20 -3.56 9.47
C PRO A 139 6.69 -2.53 10.49
N ILE A 140 7.36 -1.38 10.64
CA ILE A 140 6.91 -0.37 11.61
C ILE A 140 5.63 0.34 11.17
N VAL A 141 5.43 0.58 9.87
CA VAL A 141 4.15 1.06 9.32
C VAL A 141 3.04 0.09 9.66
N TYR A 142 3.26 -1.22 9.48
CA TYR A 142 2.26 -2.23 9.79
C TYR A 142 1.93 -2.31 11.27
N THR A 143 2.95 -2.26 12.13
CA THR A 143 2.80 -2.22 13.58
C THR A 143 2.08 -0.97 14.04
N GLY A 144 2.51 0.21 13.59
CA GLY A 144 1.87 1.48 13.92
C GLY A 144 0.40 1.50 13.49
N ALA A 145 0.12 1.12 12.24
CA ALA A 145 -1.24 0.96 11.73
C ALA A 145 -2.08 0.00 12.60
N ALA A 146 -1.50 -1.11 13.04
CA ALA A 146 -2.17 -2.06 13.92
C ALA A 146 -2.43 -1.47 15.31
N ILE A 147 -1.52 -0.65 15.87
CA ILE A 147 -1.71 0.07 17.13
C ILE A 147 -2.91 1.01 17.00
N GLY A 148 -2.92 1.85 15.95
CA GLY A 148 -4.04 2.76 15.66
C GLY A 148 -5.37 2.04 15.49
N SER A 149 -5.39 0.96 14.71
CA SER A 149 -6.59 0.14 14.49
C SER A 149 -7.11 -0.48 15.79
N ASN A 150 -6.22 -1.07 16.60
CA ASN A 150 -6.66 -1.75 17.82
C ASN A 150 -7.08 -0.76 18.91
N LEU A 151 -6.41 0.40 19.02
CA LEU A 151 -6.83 1.44 19.94
C LEU A 151 -8.20 2.00 19.56
N GLY A 152 -8.43 2.32 18.29
CA GLY A 152 -9.73 2.77 17.79
C GLY A 152 -10.84 1.72 18.01
N ARG A 153 -10.54 0.44 17.83
CA ARG A 153 -11.47 -0.66 18.11
C ARG A 153 -11.81 -0.79 19.59
N VAL A 154 -10.84 -0.63 20.47
CA VAL A 154 -11.05 -0.69 21.94
C VAL A 154 -12.06 0.38 22.35
N PHE A 155 -11.97 1.58 21.79
CA PHE A 155 -12.92 2.67 22.04
C PHE A 155 -14.18 2.66 21.16
N ARG A 156 -14.37 1.61 20.34
CA ARG A 156 -15.53 1.41 19.45
C ARG A 156 -15.76 2.56 18.45
N MET A 157 -14.66 3.09 17.89
CA MET A 157 -14.70 4.16 16.89
C MET A 157 -15.35 3.71 15.58
N SER A 158 -15.93 4.66 14.85
CA SER A 158 -16.50 4.45 13.52
C SER A 158 -15.43 3.99 12.50
N PRO A 159 -15.80 3.32 11.39
CA PRO A 159 -14.84 2.91 10.37
C PRO A 159 -14.01 4.06 9.77
N ARG A 160 -14.60 5.26 9.61
CA ARG A 160 -13.88 6.46 9.13
C ARG A 160 -12.81 6.91 10.12
N ILE A 161 -13.13 6.98 11.40
CA ILE A 161 -12.13 7.34 12.43
C ILE A 161 -11.08 6.24 12.54
N LEU A 162 -11.48 4.98 12.41
CA LEU A 162 -10.54 3.86 12.43
C LEU A 162 -9.54 3.95 11.27
N MET A 163 -9.97 4.37 10.07
CA MET A 163 -9.09 4.68 8.95
C MET A 163 -8.10 5.80 9.29
N ILE A 164 -8.57 6.90 9.89
CA ILE A 164 -7.70 8.01 10.33
C ILE A 164 -6.68 7.51 11.36
N LEU A 165 -7.09 6.73 12.36
CA LEU A 165 -6.19 6.19 13.39
C LEU A 165 -5.18 5.18 12.83
N VAL A 166 -5.56 4.37 11.85
CA VAL A 166 -4.63 3.52 11.09
C VAL A 166 -3.58 4.39 10.38
N GLY A 167 -4.01 5.49 9.77
CA GLY A 167 -3.12 6.50 9.21
C GLY A 167 -2.19 7.13 10.25
N CYS A 168 -2.73 7.60 11.38
CA CYS A 168 -1.96 8.14 12.51
C CYS A 168 -0.89 7.15 12.98
N GLY A 169 -1.24 5.86 13.04
CA GLY A 169 -0.33 4.79 13.39
C GLY A 169 0.80 4.60 12.39
N ALA A 170 0.48 4.56 11.10
CA ALA A 170 1.48 4.47 10.04
C ALA A 170 2.42 5.69 10.03
N ALA A 171 1.84 6.89 10.15
CA ALA A 171 2.55 8.15 10.20
C ALA A 171 3.49 8.21 11.41
N ALA A 172 3.01 7.83 12.59
CA ALA A 172 3.80 7.71 13.82
C ALA A 172 4.94 6.71 13.68
N GLY A 173 4.73 5.58 13.00
CA GLY A 173 5.78 4.59 12.75
C GLY A 173 6.94 5.16 11.91
N ILE A 174 6.62 5.83 10.81
CA ILE A 174 7.63 6.49 9.94
C ILE A 174 8.30 7.67 10.66
N ALA A 175 7.52 8.52 11.32
CA ALA A 175 8.05 9.67 12.05
C ALA A 175 8.95 9.25 13.22
N GLY A 176 8.57 8.19 13.93
CA GLY A 176 9.34 7.67 15.06
C GLY A 176 10.64 6.99 14.65
N ILE A 177 10.68 6.29 13.51
CA ILE A 177 11.90 5.60 13.07
C ILE A 177 12.94 6.56 12.49
N PHE A 178 12.48 7.64 11.85
CA PHE A 178 13.35 8.60 11.13
C PHE A 178 13.51 9.96 11.81
N LYS A 179 12.81 10.21 12.92
CA LYS A 179 12.66 11.57 13.48
C LYS A 179 12.09 12.59 12.48
N ALA A 180 11.27 12.12 11.53
CA ALA A 180 10.79 12.87 10.36
C ALA A 180 9.24 12.99 10.35
N PRO A 181 8.67 13.93 11.14
CA PRO A 181 7.22 14.05 11.29
C PRO A 181 6.47 14.45 10.02
N ILE A 182 7.03 15.33 9.18
CA ILE A 182 6.36 15.78 7.95
C ILE A 182 6.33 14.63 6.95
N ALA A 183 7.44 13.93 6.77
CA ALA A 183 7.54 12.76 5.93
C ALA A 183 6.56 11.66 6.34
N GLY A 184 6.42 11.38 7.65
CA GLY A 184 5.46 10.40 8.16
C GLY A 184 4.00 10.74 7.82
N MET A 185 3.62 12.01 7.89
CA MET A 185 2.29 12.45 7.47
C MET A 185 2.10 12.30 5.96
N LEU A 186 3.07 12.80 5.16
CA LEU A 186 3.00 12.74 3.70
C LEU A 186 3.00 11.30 3.18
N PHE A 187 3.70 10.38 3.85
CA PHE A 187 3.61 8.95 3.57
C PHE A 187 2.18 8.44 3.66
N THR A 188 1.44 8.87 4.67
CA THR A 188 0.05 8.44 4.84
C THR A 188 -0.87 9.03 3.77
N ILE A 189 -0.58 10.24 3.30
CA ILE A 189 -1.38 10.91 2.26
C ILE A 189 -1.06 10.35 0.87
N GLU A 190 0.21 10.30 0.47
CA GLU A 190 0.62 9.89 -0.87
C GLU A 190 0.70 8.37 -1.04
N VAL A 191 1.25 7.63 -0.06
CA VAL A 191 1.45 6.17 -0.19
C VAL A 191 0.24 5.38 0.29
N LEU A 192 -0.37 5.76 1.41
CA LEU A 192 -1.58 5.10 1.92
C LEU A 192 -2.89 5.65 1.34
N MET A 193 -2.80 6.69 0.49
CA MET A 193 -3.92 7.26 -0.25
C MET A 193 -5.08 7.71 0.65
N ILE A 194 -4.78 8.21 1.85
CA ILE A 194 -5.81 8.76 2.75
C ILE A 194 -6.18 10.17 2.29
N ASP A 195 -7.48 10.41 2.09
CA ASP A 195 -8.00 11.71 1.64
C ASP A 195 -7.55 12.86 2.55
N LEU A 196 -7.04 13.92 1.91
CA LEU A 196 -6.62 15.14 2.57
C LEU A 196 -7.85 15.97 2.96
N THR A 197 -8.25 15.88 4.22
CA THR A 197 -9.32 16.72 4.80
C THR A 197 -8.81 17.34 6.09
N THR A 198 -9.35 18.48 6.49
CA THR A 198 -8.99 19.11 7.78
C THR A 198 -9.20 18.16 8.97
N VAL A 199 -10.11 17.20 8.83
CA VAL A 199 -10.42 16.16 9.83
C VAL A 199 -9.35 15.07 9.90
N SER A 200 -8.64 14.77 8.79
CA SER A 200 -7.56 13.78 8.75
C SER A 200 -6.17 14.38 9.00
N VAL A 201 -5.90 15.60 8.52
CA VAL A 201 -4.56 16.21 8.60
C VAL A 201 -4.11 16.49 10.04
N MET A 202 -4.97 17.08 10.87
CA MET A 202 -4.60 17.45 12.25
C MET A 202 -4.25 16.23 13.13
N PRO A 203 -5.06 15.16 13.17
CA PRO A 203 -4.68 13.94 13.87
C PRO A 203 -3.37 13.31 13.35
N LEU A 204 -3.14 13.31 12.03
CA LEU A 204 -1.90 12.78 11.45
C LEU A 204 -0.68 13.57 11.90
N LEU A 205 -0.74 14.91 11.83
CA LEU A 205 0.29 15.81 12.35
C LEU A 205 0.63 15.51 13.81
N ILE A 206 -0.39 15.46 14.66
CA ILE A 206 -0.20 15.27 16.11
C ILE A 206 0.46 13.92 16.38
N ALA A 207 0.01 12.85 15.73
CA ALA A 207 0.59 11.52 15.89
C ALA A 207 2.06 11.48 15.44
N SER A 208 2.37 12.03 14.26
CA SER A 208 3.73 12.11 13.72
C SER A 208 4.66 12.94 14.59
N ILE A 209 4.26 14.15 14.99
CA ILE A 209 5.04 15.03 15.85
C ILE A 209 5.31 14.32 17.18
N THR A 210 4.28 13.75 17.80
CA THR A 210 4.43 13.05 19.08
C THR A 210 5.41 11.88 18.96
N ALA A 211 5.34 11.08 17.90
CA ALA A 211 6.25 9.96 17.68
C ALA A 211 7.70 10.41 17.45
N ALA A 212 7.90 11.47 16.66
CA ALA A 212 9.22 12.06 16.46
C ALA A 212 9.77 12.65 17.77
N THR A 213 8.95 13.34 18.57
CA THR A 213 9.34 13.85 19.90
C THR A 213 9.77 12.72 20.83
N VAL A 214 9.05 11.59 20.85
CA VAL A 214 9.49 10.40 21.59
C VAL A 214 10.88 9.96 21.11
N ALA A 215 11.11 9.86 19.80
CA ALA A 215 12.42 9.49 19.27
C ALA A 215 13.53 10.48 19.70
N TYR A 216 13.28 11.79 19.63
CA TYR A 216 14.21 12.84 20.07
C TYR A 216 14.55 12.72 21.56
N VAL A 217 13.55 12.49 22.43
CA VAL A 217 13.75 12.36 23.87
C VAL A 217 14.64 11.18 24.23
N PHE A 218 14.50 10.05 23.55
CA PHE A 218 15.24 8.82 23.88
C PHE A 218 16.57 8.65 23.14
N THR A 219 16.74 9.25 21.95
CA THR A 219 17.91 9.03 21.08
C THR A 219 18.69 10.31 20.76
N GLY A 220 18.35 11.43 21.42
CA GLY A 220 19.03 12.72 21.23
C GLY A 220 18.54 13.50 20.00
N TYR A 221 19.13 14.69 19.82
CA TYR A 221 18.74 15.67 18.79
C TYR A 221 19.42 15.49 17.44
N ASP A 222 20.39 14.59 17.34
CA ASP A 222 21.09 14.33 16.09
C ASP A 222 20.14 13.69 15.06
N VAL A 223 20.24 14.18 13.82
CA VAL A 223 19.57 13.59 12.65
C VAL A 223 20.24 12.28 12.24
N GLU A 224 19.52 11.41 11.55
CA GLU A 224 20.03 10.08 11.16
C GLU A 224 21.24 10.18 10.22
N PHE A 225 21.21 11.13 9.29
CA PHE A 225 22.31 11.41 8.38
C PHE A 225 22.83 12.82 8.66
N PHE A 226 23.73 12.95 9.64
CA PHE A 226 24.35 14.24 9.91
C PHE A 226 25.04 14.75 8.64
N PHE A 227 24.51 15.83 8.07
CA PHE A 227 24.94 16.38 6.80
C PHE A 227 25.21 17.87 6.97
N VAL A 228 26.48 18.25 6.89
CA VAL A 228 26.86 19.65 6.65
C VAL A 228 26.88 19.84 5.14
N GLN A 229 26.01 20.72 4.62
CA GLN A 229 26.03 21.08 3.20
C GLN A 229 27.44 21.49 2.79
N SER A 230 28.01 20.78 1.82
CA SER A 230 29.36 21.07 1.33
C SER A 230 29.40 22.44 0.64
N GLU A 231 28.38 22.73 -0.17
CA GLU A 231 28.29 23.97 -0.94
C GLU A 231 26.83 24.37 -1.26
N PRO A 232 26.54 25.69 -1.37
CA PRO A 232 25.29 26.21 -1.92
C PRO A 232 24.99 25.67 -3.33
N PHE A 233 23.70 25.47 -3.62
CA PHE A 233 23.30 25.06 -4.97
C PHE A 233 23.43 26.22 -5.96
N GLN A 234 24.17 25.99 -7.05
CA GLN A 234 24.42 26.99 -8.10
C GLN A 234 23.61 26.67 -9.36
N THR A 235 23.07 27.71 -10.01
CA THR A 235 22.16 27.60 -11.17
C THR A 235 22.74 26.82 -12.34
N TRP A 236 24.06 26.88 -12.58
CA TRP A 236 24.69 26.13 -13.67
C TRP A 236 24.61 24.61 -13.49
N LYS A 237 24.34 24.12 -12.28
CA LYS A 237 24.18 22.69 -11.97
C LYS A 237 22.80 22.15 -12.42
N ILE A 238 21.84 23.02 -12.77
CA ILE A 238 20.46 22.64 -13.15
C ILE A 238 20.38 21.62 -14.30
N PRO A 239 21.09 21.77 -15.44
CA PRO A 239 21.03 20.78 -16.52
C PRO A 239 21.43 19.38 -16.07
N TYR A 240 22.44 19.27 -15.21
CA TYR A 240 22.89 18.00 -14.65
C TYR A 240 21.85 17.38 -13.70
N VAL A 241 21.13 18.21 -12.93
CA VAL A 241 20.01 17.75 -12.08
C VAL A 241 18.85 17.22 -12.93
N ILE A 242 18.56 17.86 -14.07
CA ILE A 242 17.50 17.40 -15.00
C ILE A 242 17.88 16.04 -15.60
N ILE A 243 19.10 15.92 -16.14
CA ILE A 243 19.61 14.67 -16.71
C ILE A 243 19.63 13.57 -15.65
N MET A 244 20.09 13.89 -14.44
CA MET A 244 20.08 12.97 -13.32
C MET A 244 18.65 12.54 -12.97
N GLY A 245 17.67 13.45 -12.94
CA GLY A 245 16.27 13.11 -12.67
C GLY A 245 15.74 12.03 -13.62
N VAL A 246 16.04 12.14 -14.91
CA VAL A 246 15.69 11.12 -15.92
C VAL A 246 16.42 9.81 -15.63
N PHE A 247 17.73 9.87 -15.35
CA PHE A 247 18.53 8.70 -14.98
C PHE A 247 17.96 7.98 -13.74
N LEU A 248 17.63 8.71 -12.67
CA LEU A 248 17.03 8.16 -11.46
C LEU A 248 15.64 7.57 -11.72
N GLY A 249 14.88 8.13 -12.67
CA GLY A 249 13.63 7.54 -13.16
C GLY A 249 13.83 6.16 -13.76
N PHE A 250 14.87 5.97 -14.60
CA PHE A 250 15.24 4.66 -15.13
C PHE A 250 15.77 3.70 -14.07
N VAL A 251 16.56 4.19 -13.10
CA VAL A 251 17.01 3.39 -11.95
C VAL A 251 15.80 2.91 -11.13
N SER A 252 14.80 3.77 -10.91
CA SER A 252 13.54 3.42 -10.23
C SER A 252 12.75 2.35 -10.99
N LEU A 253 12.68 2.49 -12.32
CA LEU A 253 12.05 1.51 -13.20
C LEU A 253 12.75 0.15 -13.11
N TYR A 254 14.09 0.15 -13.19
CA TYR A 254 14.91 -1.04 -13.03
C TYR A 254 14.68 -1.71 -11.68
N PHE A 255 14.74 -0.94 -10.59
CA PHE A 255 14.55 -1.46 -9.24
C PHE A 255 13.17 -2.12 -9.08
N THR A 256 12.13 -1.44 -9.55
CA THR A 256 10.74 -1.92 -9.49
C THR A 256 10.55 -3.20 -10.31
N ARG A 257 11.05 -3.23 -11.55
CA ARG A 257 10.92 -4.42 -12.42
C ARG A 257 11.74 -5.61 -11.92
N SER A 258 12.94 -5.37 -11.40
CA SER A 258 13.80 -6.42 -10.84
C SER A 258 13.18 -7.06 -9.61
N MET A 259 12.61 -6.25 -8.72
CA MET A 259 11.83 -6.74 -7.57
C MET A 259 10.66 -7.63 -8.01
N ASN A 260 9.88 -7.17 -8.99
CA ASN A 260 8.72 -7.89 -9.50
C ASN A 260 9.11 -9.20 -10.19
N MET A 261 10.20 -9.19 -10.96
CA MET A 261 10.75 -10.38 -11.59
C MET A 261 11.14 -11.41 -10.55
N MET A 262 11.88 -11.00 -9.52
CA MET A 262 12.33 -11.89 -8.45
C MET A 262 11.17 -12.42 -7.61
N GLU A 263 10.18 -11.58 -7.28
CA GLU A 263 8.96 -12.03 -6.59
C GLU A 263 8.25 -13.14 -7.39
N ASN A 264 8.16 -12.99 -8.72
CA ASN A 264 7.58 -14.02 -9.59
C ASN A 264 8.40 -15.32 -9.60
N ILE A 265 9.73 -15.25 -9.56
CA ILE A 265 10.61 -16.41 -9.44
C ILE A 265 10.38 -17.12 -8.10
N PHE A 266 10.41 -16.40 -6.98
CA PHE A 266 10.15 -16.95 -5.66
C PHE A 266 8.72 -17.47 -5.49
N ARG A 267 7.75 -16.92 -6.22
CA ARG A 267 6.37 -17.43 -6.23
C ARG A 267 6.26 -18.81 -6.88
N LYS A 268 7.07 -19.11 -7.91
CA LYS A 268 7.11 -20.44 -8.56
C LYS A 268 7.71 -21.53 -7.64
N LEU A 269 8.50 -21.14 -6.64
CA LEU A 269 9.00 -22.07 -5.62
C LEU A 269 7.86 -22.37 -4.63
N HIS A 270 7.26 -23.55 -4.70
CA HIS A 270 6.11 -23.88 -3.83
C HIS A 270 6.54 -24.30 -2.41
N THR A 271 7.74 -24.87 -2.26
CA THR A 271 8.22 -25.41 -0.99
C THR A 271 8.89 -24.32 -0.12
N PRO A 272 8.43 -24.09 1.12
CA PRO A 272 9.01 -23.07 2.01
C PRO A 272 10.51 -23.24 2.26
N TRP A 273 10.98 -24.48 2.47
CA TRP A 273 12.41 -24.77 2.66
C TRP A 273 13.28 -24.41 1.45
N LYS A 274 12.76 -24.62 0.23
CA LYS A 274 13.48 -24.21 -0.99
C LYS A 274 13.61 -22.69 -1.08
N LYS A 275 12.58 -21.95 -0.66
CA LYS A 275 12.66 -20.48 -0.61
C LYS A 275 13.73 -20.00 0.37
N ILE A 276 13.73 -20.55 1.59
CA ILE A 276 14.72 -20.22 2.62
C ILE A 276 16.13 -20.48 2.10
N MET A 277 16.37 -21.66 1.52
CA MET A 277 17.70 -22.01 1.00
C MET A 277 18.14 -21.13 -0.16
N VAL A 278 17.29 -20.95 -1.18
CA VAL A 278 17.64 -20.14 -2.36
C VAL A 278 17.82 -18.67 -1.99
N GLY A 279 16.89 -18.10 -1.21
CA GLY A 279 16.96 -16.71 -0.76
C GLY A 279 18.15 -16.46 0.16
N GLY A 280 18.38 -17.36 1.12
CA GLY A 280 19.50 -17.27 2.06
C GLY A 280 20.86 -17.41 1.40
N VAL A 281 21.03 -18.34 0.46
CA VAL A 281 22.32 -18.52 -0.26
C VAL A 281 22.60 -17.32 -1.17
N ILE A 282 21.61 -16.84 -1.93
CA ILE A 282 21.78 -15.65 -2.79
C ILE A 282 22.17 -14.46 -1.92
N LEU A 283 21.45 -14.21 -0.83
CA LEU A 283 21.73 -13.10 0.07
C LEU A 283 23.11 -13.22 0.73
N ALA A 284 23.45 -14.40 1.26
CA ALA A 284 24.74 -14.67 1.88
C ALA A 284 25.91 -14.39 0.94
N LEU A 285 25.84 -14.87 -0.31
CA LEU A 285 26.86 -14.62 -1.33
C LEU A 285 26.96 -13.12 -1.66
N LEU A 286 25.82 -12.45 -1.86
CA LEU A 286 25.81 -11.02 -2.17
C LEU A 286 26.37 -10.18 -1.03
N VAL A 287 26.01 -10.46 0.23
CA VAL A 287 26.49 -9.72 1.39
C VAL A 287 27.97 -10.00 1.67
N PHE A 288 28.44 -11.23 1.43
CA PHE A 288 29.86 -11.56 1.53
C PHE A 288 30.71 -10.80 0.50
N LEU A 289 30.26 -10.74 -0.76
CA LEU A 289 30.96 -10.02 -1.83
C LEU A 289 30.80 -8.50 -1.70
N PHE A 290 29.63 -8.04 -1.26
CA PHE A 290 29.25 -6.64 -1.12
C PHE A 290 28.68 -6.37 0.29
N PRO A 291 29.55 -6.24 1.32
CA PRO A 291 29.14 -5.96 2.69
C PRO A 291 28.19 -4.77 2.88
N PRO A 292 28.23 -3.68 2.07
CA PRO A 292 27.24 -2.60 2.15
C PRO A 292 25.78 -3.03 1.92
N LEU A 293 25.54 -4.24 1.40
CA LEU A 293 24.21 -4.81 1.28
C LEU A 293 23.67 -5.34 2.62
N TYR A 294 24.52 -5.51 3.65
CA TYR A 294 24.13 -5.99 4.97
C TYR A 294 23.10 -5.07 5.63
N GLY A 295 21.96 -5.64 6.04
CA GLY A 295 20.91 -4.89 6.73
C GLY A 295 20.30 -3.79 5.86
N GLU A 296 20.03 -2.64 6.48
CA GLU A 296 19.39 -1.51 5.78
C GLU A 296 20.35 -0.85 4.78
N GLY A 297 21.64 -0.81 5.11
CA GLY A 297 22.68 -0.14 4.33
C GLY A 297 22.90 1.33 4.69
N TYR A 298 22.32 1.82 5.80
CA TYR A 298 22.48 3.21 6.25
C TYR A 298 23.93 3.58 6.58
N THR A 299 24.74 2.65 7.09
CA THR A 299 26.18 2.89 7.30
C THR A 299 26.88 3.31 6.01
N ALA A 300 26.58 2.65 4.88
CA ALA A 300 27.14 3.00 3.58
C ALA A 300 26.65 4.36 3.07
N ILE A 301 25.38 4.71 3.32
CA ILE A 301 24.85 6.05 3.03
C ILE A 301 25.64 7.10 3.83
N THR A 302 25.79 6.90 5.14
CA THR A 302 26.54 7.82 6.01
C THR A 302 28.01 7.96 5.59
N HIS A 303 28.65 6.86 5.19
CA HIS A 303 30.03 6.89 4.70
C HIS A 303 30.19 7.71 3.41
N LEU A 304 29.29 7.56 2.43
CA LEU A 304 29.30 8.36 1.20
C LEU A 304 28.95 9.83 1.45
N LEU A 305 27.98 10.09 2.32
CA LEU A 305 27.59 11.45 2.70
C LEU A 305 28.65 12.17 3.54
N ASN A 306 29.65 11.45 4.07
CA ASN A 306 30.81 12.01 4.77
C ASN A 306 32.09 12.00 3.92
N ASP A 307 31.95 11.89 2.60
CA ASP A 307 33.04 11.91 1.59
C ASP A 307 34.10 10.82 1.75
N ASN A 308 33.76 9.75 2.46
CA ASN A 308 34.64 8.62 2.69
C ASN A 308 34.33 7.50 1.68
N ALA A 309 34.33 7.82 0.38
CA ALA A 309 33.93 6.85 -0.66
C ALA A 309 34.80 5.58 -0.68
N SER A 310 36.08 5.70 -0.34
CA SER A 310 37.00 4.55 -0.19
C SER A 310 36.59 3.57 0.91
N THR A 311 35.76 4.00 1.87
CA THR A 311 35.29 3.12 2.95
C THR A 311 34.14 2.21 2.53
N ILE A 312 33.57 2.41 1.34
CA ILE A 312 32.47 1.56 0.86
C ILE A 312 32.91 0.12 0.59
N VAL A 313 34.21 -0.10 0.34
CA VAL A 313 34.81 -1.43 0.17
C VAL A 313 35.34 -2.02 1.49
N ASN A 314 35.15 -1.35 2.63
CA ASN A 314 35.51 -1.90 3.94
C ASN A 314 34.81 -3.24 4.19
N ASN A 315 35.48 -4.13 4.94
CA ASN A 315 35.02 -5.50 5.24
C ASN A 315 34.82 -6.41 4.02
N SER A 316 35.16 -5.95 2.81
CA SER A 316 35.03 -6.73 1.58
C SER A 316 36.37 -7.37 1.21
N ILE A 317 36.31 -8.39 0.36
CA ILE A 317 37.51 -8.99 -0.25
C ILE A 317 38.25 -8.02 -1.19
N PHE A 318 37.63 -6.90 -1.54
CA PHE A 318 38.16 -5.88 -2.44
C PHE A 318 38.75 -4.67 -1.69
N TYR A 319 39.15 -4.86 -0.43
CA TYR A 319 39.69 -3.80 0.41
C TYR A 319 40.95 -3.16 -0.19
N ASP A 320 41.81 -3.95 -0.83
CA ASP A 320 43.08 -3.48 -1.37
C ASP A 320 42.90 -2.50 -2.55
N ASP A 321 41.80 -2.62 -3.30
CA ASP A 321 41.49 -1.77 -4.45
C ASP A 321 40.83 -0.43 -4.08
N ARG A 322 40.73 -0.10 -2.78
CA ARG A 322 40.10 1.13 -2.26
C ARG A 322 40.73 2.44 -2.73
N THR A 323 41.92 2.39 -3.31
CA THR A 323 42.63 3.55 -3.87
C THR A 323 42.30 3.78 -5.34
N ASN A 324 41.73 2.78 -6.02
CA ASN A 324 41.42 2.87 -7.44
C ASN A 324 40.02 3.47 -7.67
N VAL A 325 39.99 4.69 -8.19
CA VAL A 325 38.77 5.45 -8.50
C VAL A 325 37.80 4.68 -9.39
N TRP A 326 38.30 4.03 -10.44
CA TRP A 326 37.48 3.26 -11.39
C TRP A 326 36.85 2.03 -10.72
N TRP A 327 37.58 1.42 -9.78
CA TRP A 327 37.07 0.28 -9.02
C TRP A 327 35.95 0.71 -8.07
N ILE A 328 36.11 1.81 -7.34
CA ILE A 328 35.06 2.38 -6.49
C ILE A 328 33.80 2.68 -7.32
N LEU A 329 33.96 3.33 -8.48
CA LEU A 329 32.85 3.63 -9.37
C LEU A 329 32.12 2.35 -9.82
N GLY A 330 32.86 1.32 -10.24
CA GLY A 330 32.32 0.02 -10.60
C GLY A 330 31.61 -0.68 -9.43
N PHE A 331 32.17 -0.60 -8.22
CA PHE A 331 31.60 -1.19 -7.01
C PHE A 331 30.28 -0.51 -6.62
N ILE A 332 30.20 0.83 -6.65
CA ILE A 332 28.95 1.57 -6.41
C ILE A 332 27.90 1.22 -7.46
N GLY A 333 28.30 1.14 -8.74
CA GLY A 333 27.43 0.69 -9.82
C GLY A 333 26.86 -0.71 -9.54
N ALA A 334 27.71 -1.65 -9.11
CA ALA A 334 27.27 -2.99 -8.72
C ALA A 334 26.28 -2.96 -7.55
N LEU A 335 26.48 -2.11 -6.54
CA LEU A 335 25.52 -1.95 -5.43
C LEU A 335 24.14 -1.49 -5.90
N VAL A 336 24.07 -0.53 -6.83
CA VAL A 336 22.81 -0.05 -7.44
C VAL A 336 22.04 -1.21 -8.09
N PHE A 337 22.74 -2.07 -8.86
CA PHE A 337 22.12 -3.22 -9.52
C PHE A 337 21.75 -4.34 -8.53
N LEU A 338 22.67 -4.69 -7.61
CA LEU A 338 22.54 -5.88 -6.77
C LEU A 338 21.58 -5.70 -5.58
N LYS A 339 21.36 -4.47 -5.09
CA LYS A 339 20.48 -4.22 -3.92
C LYS A 339 19.06 -4.72 -4.15
N ALA A 340 18.51 -4.59 -5.37
CA ALA A 340 17.18 -5.10 -5.69
C ALA A 340 17.10 -6.64 -5.54
N PHE A 341 18.13 -7.36 -5.96
CA PHE A 341 18.22 -8.81 -5.83
C PHE A 341 18.40 -9.24 -4.38
N ALA A 342 19.28 -8.58 -3.62
CA ALA A 342 19.48 -8.87 -2.20
C ALA A 342 18.18 -8.67 -1.40
N THR A 343 17.46 -7.58 -1.67
CA THR A 343 16.19 -7.28 -1.01
C THR A 343 15.09 -8.27 -1.41
N SER A 344 15.00 -8.62 -2.69
CA SER A 344 14.06 -9.64 -3.17
C SER A 344 14.35 -11.02 -2.62
N ALA A 345 15.63 -11.40 -2.52
CA ALA A 345 16.06 -12.69 -1.97
C ALA A 345 15.73 -12.79 -0.47
N THR A 346 15.90 -11.69 0.27
CA THR A 346 15.54 -11.61 1.69
C THR A 346 14.02 -11.82 1.89
N ASN A 347 13.20 -11.02 1.21
CA ASN A 347 11.73 -11.11 1.33
C ASN A 347 11.18 -12.41 0.74
N GLY A 348 11.68 -12.83 -0.42
CA GLY A 348 11.30 -14.05 -1.11
C GLY A 348 11.70 -15.32 -0.36
N GLY A 349 12.82 -15.27 0.39
CA GLY A 349 13.30 -16.34 1.25
C GLY A 349 12.49 -16.55 2.53
N GLY A 350 11.63 -15.60 2.89
CA GLY A 350 10.81 -15.65 4.11
C GLY A 350 11.23 -14.67 5.21
N GLY A 351 12.21 -13.80 4.94
CA GLY A 351 12.48 -12.63 5.77
C GLY A 351 11.32 -11.64 5.77
N VAL A 352 11.27 -10.79 6.79
CA VAL A 352 10.25 -9.75 6.93
C VAL A 352 10.93 -8.40 6.92
N GLY A 353 10.65 -7.59 5.89
CA GLY A 353 11.12 -6.23 5.79
C GLY A 353 10.41 -5.42 4.71
N GLY A 354 10.77 -4.15 4.61
CA GLY A 354 10.28 -3.18 3.63
C GLY A 354 11.25 -2.97 2.47
N THR A 355 10.74 -2.38 1.39
CA THR A 355 11.53 -1.96 0.22
C THR A 355 11.90 -0.48 0.27
N PHE A 356 11.57 0.19 1.39
CA PHE A 356 11.78 1.61 1.61
C PHE A 356 13.26 1.96 1.78
N ALA A 357 13.95 1.46 2.83
CA ALA A 357 15.40 1.68 2.97
C ALA A 357 16.21 1.27 1.73
N PRO A 358 15.94 0.11 1.08
CA PRO A 358 16.63 -0.26 -0.14
C PRO A 358 16.45 0.72 -1.31
N SER A 359 15.27 1.33 -1.47
CA SER A 359 15.05 2.36 -2.50
C SER A 359 15.83 3.64 -2.19
N LEU A 360 15.88 4.04 -0.92
CA LEU A 360 16.65 5.20 -0.45
C LEU A 360 18.16 4.96 -0.65
N PHE A 361 18.65 3.78 -0.30
CA PHE A 361 20.03 3.34 -0.51
C PHE A 361 20.41 3.37 -1.99
N VAL A 362 19.61 2.75 -2.86
CA VAL A 362 19.86 2.73 -4.31
C VAL A 362 19.87 4.16 -4.85
N GLY A 363 18.97 5.02 -4.37
CA GLY A 363 18.97 6.44 -4.69
C GLY A 363 20.28 7.15 -4.33
N CYS A 364 20.74 7.00 -3.09
CA CYS A 364 22.01 7.55 -2.63
C CYS A 364 23.18 7.13 -3.53
N MET A 365 23.29 5.81 -3.76
CA MET A 365 24.37 5.22 -4.56
C MET A 365 24.29 5.68 -6.02
N ALA A 366 23.10 5.75 -6.62
CA ALA A 366 22.91 6.15 -8.00
C ALA A 366 23.22 7.65 -8.21
N GLY A 367 22.77 8.50 -7.29
CA GLY A 367 23.07 9.94 -7.32
C GLY A 367 24.58 10.20 -7.16
N TYR A 368 25.22 9.51 -6.22
CA TYR A 368 26.67 9.58 -6.04
C TYR A 368 27.41 9.06 -7.29
N PHE A 369 27.03 7.89 -7.81
CA PHE A 369 27.60 7.30 -9.02
C PHE A 369 27.52 8.25 -10.22
N PHE A 370 26.38 8.93 -10.39
CA PHE A 370 26.19 9.90 -11.47
C PHE A 370 27.19 11.07 -11.37
N ALA A 371 27.28 11.72 -10.21
CA ALA A 371 28.20 12.85 -10.02
C ALA A 371 29.66 12.42 -10.07
N PHE A 372 30.02 11.35 -9.35
CA PHE A 372 31.39 10.84 -9.29
C PHE A 372 31.88 10.37 -10.67
N GLY A 373 31.03 9.71 -11.44
CA GLY A 373 31.34 9.30 -12.81
C GLY A 373 31.54 10.50 -13.74
N LEU A 374 30.68 11.52 -13.65
CA LEU A 374 30.83 12.74 -14.45
C LEU A 374 32.09 13.53 -14.09
N ASN A 375 32.41 13.65 -12.79
CA ASN A 375 33.63 14.29 -12.34
C ASN A 375 34.87 13.53 -12.86
N THR A 376 34.85 12.19 -12.83
CA THR A 376 35.97 11.37 -13.30
C THR A 376 36.14 11.41 -14.83
N LEU A 377 35.04 11.46 -15.60
CA LEU A 377 35.07 11.40 -17.07
C LEU A 377 35.27 12.76 -17.74
N PHE A 378 34.72 13.82 -17.16
CA PHE A 378 34.65 15.15 -17.77
C PHE A 378 35.34 16.24 -16.93
N ASP A 379 36.04 15.86 -15.86
CA ASP A 379 36.73 16.77 -14.94
C ASP A 379 35.83 17.91 -14.41
N LEU A 380 34.57 17.53 -14.12
CA LEU A 380 33.59 18.43 -13.53
C LEU A 380 33.75 18.49 -12.01
N ASP A 381 33.34 19.61 -11.41
CA ASP A 381 33.34 19.79 -9.96
C ASP A 381 31.92 19.74 -9.39
N LEU A 382 31.24 18.60 -9.61
CA LEU A 382 29.90 18.37 -9.06
C LEU A 382 30.01 17.88 -7.61
N PRO A 383 29.29 18.47 -6.65
CA PRO A 383 29.31 18.04 -5.25
C PRO A 383 28.60 16.68 -5.11
N CYS A 384 29.36 15.58 -5.09
CA CYS A 384 28.84 14.21 -5.04
C CYS A 384 27.86 13.98 -3.90
N ARG A 385 28.09 14.61 -2.74
CA ARG A 385 27.21 14.51 -1.56
C ARG A 385 25.81 15.09 -1.82
N ASN A 386 25.74 16.26 -2.47
CA ASN A 386 24.46 16.88 -2.81
C ASN A 386 23.71 16.02 -3.85
N PHE A 387 24.42 15.46 -4.82
CA PHE A 387 23.85 14.57 -5.83
C PHE A 387 23.38 13.22 -5.24
N ALA A 388 24.09 12.69 -4.23
CA ALA A 388 23.63 11.53 -3.48
C ALA A 388 22.28 11.78 -2.77
N LEU A 389 22.11 12.95 -2.13
CA LEU A 389 20.84 13.34 -1.50
C LEU A 389 19.72 13.52 -2.54
N MET A 390 20.00 14.18 -3.65
CA MET A 390 19.06 14.27 -4.77
C MET A 390 18.68 12.88 -5.31
N GLY A 391 19.64 11.96 -5.35
CA GLY A 391 19.44 10.57 -5.71
C GLY A 391 18.50 9.83 -4.77
N MET A 392 18.68 10.00 -3.45
CA MET A 392 17.81 9.43 -2.40
C MET A 392 16.35 9.84 -2.63
N ALA A 393 16.09 11.14 -2.74
CA ALA A 393 14.75 11.65 -2.98
C ALA A 393 14.21 11.20 -4.35
N GLY A 394 15.03 11.24 -5.40
CA GLY A 394 14.64 10.87 -6.76
C GLY A 394 14.18 9.43 -6.89
N VAL A 395 15.03 8.46 -6.55
CA VAL A 395 14.68 7.03 -6.68
C VAL A 395 13.51 6.66 -5.78
N MET A 396 13.47 7.21 -4.56
CA MET A 396 12.37 6.95 -3.65
C MET A 396 11.04 7.50 -4.16
N SER A 397 11.05 8.72 -4.72
CA SER A 397 9.88 9.34 -5.36
C SER A 397 9.38 8.50 -6.54
N GLY A 398 10.31 8.00 -7.36
CA GLY A 398 10.02 7.12 -8.48
C GLY A 398 9.42 5.78 -8.04
N VAL A 399 10.08 5.03 -7.16
CA VAL A 399 9.64 3.69 -6.72
C VAL A 399 8.33 3.74 -5.93
N MET A 400 8.15 4.76 -5.09
CA MET A 400 6.99 4.88 -4.21
C MET A 400 5.80 5.59 -4.84
N HIS A 401 6.01 6.32 -5.95
CA HIS A 401 5.03 7.25 -6.52
C HIS A 401 4.59 8.32 -5.51
N ALA A 402 5.51 8.75 -4.63
CA ALA A 402 5.24 9.68 -3.53
C ALA A 402 6.35 10.76 -3.48
N PRO A 403 6.31 11.74 -4.39
CA PRO A 403 7.37 12.72 -4.55
C PRO A 403 7.49 13.66 -3.35
N LEU A 404 6.39 14.16 -2.79
CA LEU A 404 6.46 15.06 -1.63
C LEU A 404 7.07 14.34 -0.43
N MET A 405 6.65 13.11 -0.19
CA MET A 405 7.19 12.29 0.88
C MET A 405 8.70 12.03 0.72
N GLY A 406 9.17 11.72 -0.49
CA GLY A 406 10.61 11.54 -0.77
C GLY A 406 11.44 12.80 -0.53
N ILE A 407 10.94 13.97 -0.93
CA ILE A 407 11.61 15.26 -0.75
C ILE A 407 11.72 15.60 0.75
N PHE A 408 10.58 15.60 1.45
CA PHE A 408 10.55 15.98 2.87
C PHE A 408 11.28 14.98 3.74
N LEU A 409 11.20 13.68 3.44
CA LEU A 409 12.00 12.70 4.18
C LEU A 409 13.49 12.98 4.03
N THR A 410 13.97 13.20 2.81
CA THR A 410 15.40 13.44 2.57
C THR A 410 15.87 14.73 3.24
N ALA A 411 15.04 15.78 3.25
CA ALA A 411 15.34 17.02 3.95
C ALA A 411 15.35 16.85 5.48
N GLU A 412 14.38 16.14 6.06
CA GLU A 412 14.31 15.90 7.51
C GLU A 412 15.43 14.97 8.00
N LEU A 413 15.82 13.97 7.20
CA LEU A 413 16.90 13.05 7.55
C LEU A 413 18.29 13.69 7.55
N THR A 414 18.47 14.75 6.75
CA THR A 414 19.75 15.46 6.62
C THR A 414 19.82 16.72 7.47
N GLY A 415 18.68 17.24 7.92
CA GLY A 415 18.60 18.45 8.73
C GLY A 415 18.73 19.76 7.94
N GLY A 416 18.71 19.72 6.60
CA GLY A 416 18.91 20.89 5.74
C GLY A 416 17.86 21.04 4.63
N TYR A 417 17.28 22.24 4.54
CA TYR A 417 16.32 22.62 3.48
C TYR A 417 16.96 23.39 2.31
N ASP A 418 18.27 23.62 2.35
CA ASP A 418 18.96 24.42 1.33
C ASP A 418 18.99 23.77 -0.06
N LEU A 419 18.84 22.43 -0.11
CA LEU A 419 18.74 21.66 -1.35
C LEU A 419 17.28 21.38 -1.76
N PHE A 420 16.29 22.10 -1.21
CA PHE A 420 14.89 21.81 -1.47
C PHE A 420 14.50 21.95 -2.97
N LEU A 421 14.98 23.00 -3.65
CA LEU A 421 14.75 23.21 -5.08
C LEU A 421 15.34 22.06 -5.94
N PRO A 422 16.63 21.70 -5.82
CA PRO A 422 17.18 20.57 -6.59
C PRO A 422 16.50 19.23 -6.26
N LEU A 423 16.14 18.99 -4.99
CA LEU A 423 15.38 17.80 -4.58
C LEU A 423 14.01 17.72 -5.28
N LEU A 424 13.29 18.85 -5.37
CA LEU A 424 12.03 18.96 -6.10
C LEU A 424 12.20 18.61 -7.57
N MET A 425 13.23 19.15 -8.23
CA MET A 425 13.50 18.89 -9.65
C MET A 425 13.81 17.42 -9.90
N ALA A 426 14.77 16.85 -9.19
CA ALA A 426 15.18 15.45 -9.36
C ALA A 426 14.01 14.47 -9.09
N SER A 427 13.25 14.71 -8.01
CA SER A 427 12.11 13.87 -7.60
C SER A 427 10.95 13.93 -8.58
N THR A 428 10.60 15.13 -9.04
CA THR A 428 9.47 15.32 -9.98
C THR A 428 9.79 14.70 -11.33
N ILE A 429 11.00 14.90 -11.84
CA ILE A 429 11.43 14.33 -13.12
C ILE A 429 11.50 12.81 -13.01
N SER A 430 12.12 12.27 -11.95
CA SER A 430 12.21 10.82 -11.74
C SER A 430 10.83 10.15 -11.67
N TYR A 431 9.91 10.74 -10.90
CA TYR A 431 8.51 10.30 -10.84
C TYR A 431 7.81 10.37 -12.20
N GLY A 432 7.99 11.48 -12.94
CA GLY A 432 7.42 11.64 -14.27
C GLY A 432 7.93 10.57 -15.25
N THR A 433 9.23 10.30 -15.24
CA THR A 433 9.87 9.30 -16.10
C THR A 433 9.34 7.90 -15.84
N ILE A 434 9.32 7.42 -14.58
CA ILE A 434 8.83 6.06 -14.29
C ILE A 434 7.34 5.90 -14.58
N LYS A 435 6.53 6.93 -14.34
CA LYS A 435 5.07 6.89 -14.55
C LYS A 435 4.67 6.66 -16.01
N MET A 436 5.55 6.99 -16.96
CA MET A 436 5.35 6.67 -18.38
C MET A 436 5.41 5.15 -18.65
N PHE A 437 6.07 4.37 -17.79
CA PHE A 437 6.28 2.93 -17.97
C PHE A 437 5.50 2.06 -16.98
N GLU A 438 5.39 2.50 -15.72
CA GLU A 438 4.69 1.78 -14.65
C GLU A 438 3.61 2.70 -14.06
N PRO A 439 2.30 2.38 -14.20
CA PRO A 439 1.23 3.24 -13.70
C PRO A 439 1.00 3.12 -12.19
N TYR A 440 1.50 2.05 -11.56
CA TYR A 440 1.31 1.74 -10.15
C TYR A 440 2.65 1.67 -9.41
N SER A 441 2.66 2.14 -8.17
CA SER A 441 3.81 1.98 -7.27
C SER A 441 4.04 0.53 -6.88
N ILE A 442 5.23 0.24 -6.35
CA ILE A 442 5.59 -1.10 -5.87
C ILE A 442 4.58 -1.66 -4.84
N TYR A 443 3.96 -0.79 -4.03
CA TYR A 443 3.00 -1.21 -3.00
C TYR A 443 1.58 -1.40 -3.53
N THR A 444 1.16 -0.61 -4.52
CA THR A 444 -0.21 -0.64 -5.06
C THR A 444 -0.36 -1.66 -6.19
N MET A 445 0.71 -1.95 -6.93
CA MET A 445 0.68 -2.85 -8.08
C MET A 445 0.14 -4.25 -7.73
N ARG A 446 0.48 -4.80 -6.55
CA ARG A 446 -0.03 -6.11 -6.12
C ARG A 446 -1.54 -6.11 -5.94
N LEU A 447 -2.08 -5.09 -5.28
CA LEU A 447 -3.52 -4.94 -5.09
C LEU A 447 -4.24 -4.67 -6.41
N ALA A 448 -3.63 -3.89 -7.31
CA ALA A 448 -4.17 -3.61 -8.63
C ALA A 448 -4.29 -4.88 -9.48
N ARG A 449 -3.25 -5.73 -9.51
CA ARG A 449 -3.27 -7.03 -10.20
C ARG A 449 -4.33 -7.99 -9.66
N GLU A 450 -4.68 -7.89 -8.38
CA GLU A 450 -5.74 -8.69 -7.76
C GLU A 450 -7.14 -8.06 -7.86
N GLY A 451 -7.29 -6.87 -8.47
CA GLY A 451 -8.55 -6.13 -8.54
C GLY A 451 -9.07 -5.64 -7.17
N LYS A 452 -8.19 -5.56 -6.16
CA LYS A 452 -8.54 -5.24 -4.76
C LYS A 452 -8.14 -3.83 -4.33
N LEU A 453 -7.50 -3.07 -5.22
CA LEU A 453 -7.12 -1.69 -4.97
C LEU A 453 -8.35 -0.79 -5.12
N LEU A 454 -8.76 -0.09 -4.04
CA LEU A 454 -9.69 1.02 -4.19
C LEU A 454 -8.92 2.18 -4.81
N THR A 455 -9.21 2.49 -6.08
CA THR A 455 -8.65 3.67 -6.73
C THR A 455 -9.38 4.94 -6.26
N HIS A 456 -8.70 6.09 -6.26
CA HIS A 456 -9.33 7.41 -6.02
C HIS A 456 -10.46 7.75 -6.99
N HIS A 457 -10.66 6.96 -8.05
CA HIS A 457 -11.90 6.97 -8.82
C HIS A 457 -13.03 6.37 -7.97
N LYS A 458 -13.65 7.24 -7.16
CA LYS A 458 -14.78 6.94 -6.27
C LYS A 458 -15.87 6.14 -7.00
N ASP A 459 -16.08 6.41 -8.28
CA ASP A 459 -17.06 5.70 -9.12
C ASP A 459 -16.72 4.23 -9.34
N ARG A 460 -15.47 3.88 -9.67
CA ARG A 460 -15.05 2.48 -9.88
C ARG A 460 -15.02 1.70 -8.56
N ALA A 461 -14.52 2.32 -7.50
CA ALA A 461 -14.45 1.75 -6.15
C ALA A 461 -15.85 1.32 -5.62
N VAL A 462 -16.87 2.17 -5.81
CA VAL A 462 -18.23 1.86 -5.36
C VAL A 462 -18.86 0.75 -6.20
N LEU A 463 -18.59 0.69 -7.51
CA LEU A 463 -19.06 -0.41 -8.37
C LEU A 463 -18.49 -1.77 -7.93
N THR A 464 -17.21 -1.83 -7.51
CA THR A 464 -16.61 -3.07 -6.97
C THR A 464 -17.24 -3.53 -5.65
N LEU A 465 -17.75 -2.59 -4.85
CA LEU A 465 -18.35 -2.87 -3.54
C LEU A 465 -19.85 -3.20 -3.60
N LEU A 466 -20.52 -2.88 -4.70
CA LEU A 466 -21.93 -3.19 -4.91
C LEU A 466 -22.11 -4.70 -5.17
N LYS A 467 -22.84 -5.37 -4.29
CA LYS A 467 -23.24 -6.77 -4.51
C LYS A 467 -24.52 -6.81 -5.34
N MET A 468 -24.50 -7.59 -6.41
CA MET A 468 -25.65 -7.77 -7.31
C MET A 468 -26.93 -8.14 -6.56
N GLY A 469 -26.86 -9.06 -5.58
CA GLY A 469 -28.04 -9.48 -4.80
C GLY A 469 -28.78 -8.33 -4.09
N ASN A 470 -28.12 -7.20 -3.81
CA ASN A 470 -28.74 -6.05 -3.15
C ASN A 470 -29.45 -5.10 -4.14
N VAL A 471 -29.23 -5.26 -5.45
CA VAL A 471 -29.83 -4.42 -6.50
C VAL A 471 -30.90 -5.15 -7.31
N ILE A 472 -31.03 -6.48 -7.15
CA ILE A 472 -32.11 -7.25 -7.78
C ILE A 472 -33.45 -6.87 -7.14
N GLU A 473 -34.40 -6.51 -7.98
CA GLU A 473 -35.78 -6.17 -7.64
C GLU A 473 -36.68 -7.35 -8.03
N THR A 474 -37.44 -7.89 -7.07
CA THR A 474 -38.28 -9.09 -7.23
C THR A 474 -39.77 -8.79 -7.17
N ASP A 475 -40.17 -7.52 -7.12
CA ASP A 475 -41.55 -7.05 -7.00
C ASP A 475 -42.29 -6.93 -8.35
N PHE A 476 -41.85 -7.69 -9.36
CA PHE A 476 -42.45 -7.71 -10.69
C PHE A 476 -43.43 -8.87 -10.81
N VAL A 477 -44.65 -8.58 -11.29
CA VAL A 477 -45.68 -9.60 -11.53
C VAL A 477 -45.35 -10.33 -12.84
N SER A 478 -45.04 -11.62 -12.73
CA SER A 478 -44.78 -12.48 -13.90
C SER A 478 -46.08 -12.91 -14.61
N VAL A 479 -46.02 -12.99 -15.93
CA VAL A 479 -47.14 -13.43 -16.79
C VAL A 479 -46.73 -14.63 -17.65
N ARG A 480 -47.72 -15.44 -18.07
CA ARG A 480 -47.51 -16.60 -18.92
C ARG A 480 -47.86 -16.30 -20.38
N PRO A 481 -47.19 -16.92 -21.36
CA PRO A 481 -47.40 -16.63 -22.78
C PRO A 481 -48.81 -16.96 -23.29
N ASP A 482 -49.51 -17.90 -22.63
CA ASP A 482 -50.87 -18.32 -22.92
C ASP A 482 -51.95 -17.39 -22.34
N MET A 483 -51.58 -16.46 -21.44
CA MET A 483 -52.54 -15.53 -20.85
C MET A 483 -53.16 -14.63 -21.92
N ASN A 484 -54.47 -14.42 -21.83
CA ASN A 484 -55.18 -13.49 -22.71
C ASN A 484 -55.05 -12.04 -22.21
N LEU A 485 -55.42 -11.08 -23.06
CA LEU A 485 -55.31 -9.66 -22.74
C LEU A 485 -56.14 -9.25 -21.50
N LYS A 486 -57.28 -9.91 -21.23
CA LYS A 486 -58.06 -9.64 -20.00
C LYS A 486 -57.29 -10.04 -18.73
N GLU A 487 -56.63 -11.19 -18.76
CA GLU A 487 -55.79 -11.67 -17.65
C GLU A 487 -54.56 -10.77 -17.48
N MET A 488 -53.97 -10.32 -18.59
CA MET A 488 -52.89 -9.31 -18.58
C MET A 488 -53.34 -8.00 -17.92
N VAL A 489 -54.52 -7.47 -18.27
CA VAL A 489 -55.09 -6.28 -17.61
C VAL A 489 -55.31 -6.51 -16.11
N GLY A 490 -55.74 -7.71 -15.71
CA GLY A 490 -55.82 -8.11 -14.31
C GLY A 490 -54.45 -8.10 -13.61
N ALA A 491 -53.39 -8.58 -14.26
CA ALA A 491 -52.03 -8.52 -13.73
C ALA A 491 -51.53 -7.07 -13.60
N ILE A 492 -51.83 -6.23 -14.60
CA ILE A 492 -51.51 -4.79 -14.58
C ILE A 492 -52.19 -4.10 -13.40
N SER A 493 -53.47 -4.38 -13.14
CA SER A 493 -54.21 -3.75 -12.03
C SER A 493 -53.65 -4.09 -10.64
N ARG A 494 -52.87 -5.17 -10.52
CA ARG A 494 -52.25 -5.62 -9.25
C ARG A 494 -50.78 -5.22 -9.16
N SER A 495 -50.19 -4.72 -10.25
CA SER A 495 -48.78 -4.35 -10.34
C SER A 495 -48.59 -2.86 -10.14
N THR A 496 -47.52 -2.48 -9.44
CA THR A 496 -47.04 -1.10 -9.35
C THR A 496 -45.95 -0.79 -10.39
N ARG A 497 -45.58 -1.79 -11.20
CA ARG A 497 -44.53 -1.72 -12.23
C ARG A 497 -45.13 -1.75 -13.63
N ASN A 498 -44.48 -1.07 -14.57
CA ASN A 498 -44.89 -0.95 -15.99
C ASN A 498 -44.22 -1.99 -16.91
N LEU A 499 -43.59 -3.01 -16.33
CA LEU A 499 -42.83 -4.03 -17.05
C LEU A 499 -43.21 -5.39 -16.45
N PHE A 500 -43.45 -6.37 -17.31
CA PHE A 500 -43.94 -7.69 -16.91
C PHE A 500 -43.07 -8.76 -17.55
N PRO A 501 -42.35 -9.59 -16.77
CA PRO A 501 -41.58 -10.70 -17.31
C PRO A 501 -42.53 -11.80 -17.79
N VAL A 502 -42.30 -12.29 -19.01
CA VAL A 502 -43.02 -13.44 -19.57
C VAL A 502 -42.22 -14.70 -19.26
N VAL A 503 -42.81 -15.62 -18.49
CA VAL A 503 -42.15 -16.84 -18.02
C VAL A 503 -42.82 -18.10 -18.56
N SER A 504 -42.00 -19.10 -18.87
CA SER A 504 -42.43 -20.46 -19.20
C SER A 504 -43.04 -21.16 -17.98
N GLY A 505 -43.74 -22.29 -18.20
CA GLY A 505 -44.18 -23.18 -17.11
C GLY A 505 -43.04 -23.72 -16.25
N GLU A 506 -41.82 -23.75 -16.78
CA GLU A 506 -40.59 -24.14 -16.06
C GLU A 506 -39.86 -22.94 -15.40
N GLY A 507 -40.42 -21.72 -15.44
CA GLY A 507 -39.82 -20.52 -14.85
C GLY A 507 -38.75 -19.82 -15.70
N ARG A 508 -38.48 -20.31 -16.92
CA ARG A 508 -37.56 -19.67 -17.87
C ARG A 508 -38.10 -18.36 -18.42
N LEU A 509 -37.24 -17.36 -18.57
CA LEU A 509 -37.60 -16.08 -19.17
C LEU A 509 -37.76 -16.25 -20.70
N LEU A 510 -38.94 -15.93 -21.21
CA LEU A 510 -39.26 -15.98 -22.65
C LEU A 510 -39.27 -14.60 -23.31
N GLY A 511 -39.57 -13.56 -22.54
CA GLY A 511 -39.67 -12.19 -23.03
C GLY A 511 -40.13 -11.24 -21.94
N VAL A 512 -40.47 -10.02 -22.34
CA VAL A 512 -41.04 -8.99 -21.48
C VAL A 512 -42.22 -8.32 -22.17
N VAL A 513 -43.14 -7.77 -21.38
CA VAL A 513 -44.20 -6.90 -21.89
C VAL A 513 -44.06 -5.55 -21.22
N LEU A 514 -43.92 -4.51 -22.04
CA LEU A 514 -43.94 -3.12 -21.59
C LEU A 514 -45.38 -2.60 -21.64
N LEU A 515 -45.82 -1.94 -20.56
CA LEU A 515 -47.17 -1.38 -20.49
C LEU A 515 -47.46 -0.41 -21.64
N ASP A 516 -46.46 0.38 -22.04
CA ASP A 516 -46.60 1.37 -23.10
C ASP A 516 -46.81 0.73 -24.49
N GLU A 517 -46.30 -0.49 -24.72
CA GLU A 517 -46.47 -1.22 -25.99
C GLU A 517 -47.90 -1.74 -26.17
N ILE A 518 -48.61 -2.00 -25.07
CA ILE A 518 -49.96 -2.58 -25.09
C ILE A 518 -51.06 -1.57 -24.71
N ARG A 519 -50.70 -0.30 -24.50
CA ARG A 519 -51.61 0.74 -24.01
C ARG A 519 -52.75 1.06 -24.97
N ASN A 520 -52.50 0.93 -26.27
CA ASN A 520 -53.47 1.13 -27.36
C ASN A 520 -54.49 -0.01 -27.47
N ILE A 521 -54.16 -1.21 -26.98
CA ILE A 521 -55.01 -2.41 -27.05
C ILE A 521 -55.67 -2.74 -25.70
N MET A 522 -55.09 -2.34 -24.56
CA MET A 522 -55.55 -2.74 -23.23
C MET A 522 -56.97 -2.25 -22.86
N PHE A 523 -57.44 -1.17 -23.50
CA PHE A 523 -58.78 -0.60 -23.28
C PHE A 523 -59.81 -1.02 -24.33
N ARG A 524 -59.48 -2.00 -25.18
CA ARG A 524 -60.35 -2.50 -26.25
C ARG A 524 -60.99 -3.84 -25.87
N PRO A 525 -62.24 -3.87 -25.37
CA PRO A 525 -62.85 -5.10 -24.86
C PRO A 525 -63.03 -6.19 -25.94
N ASP A 526 -63.10 -5.80 -27.21
CA ASP A 526 -63.14 -6.67 -28.38
C ASP A 526 -61.89 -7.55 -28.52
N LEU A 527 -60.74 -7.11 -27.99
CA LEU A 527 -59.46 -7.81 -28.09
C LEU A 527 -59.18 -8.74 -26.90
N TYR A 528 -59.98 -8.67 -25.83
CA TYR A 528 -59.71 -9.32 -24.54
C TYR A 528 -59.58 -10.84 -24.60
N LYS A 529 -60.30 -11.49 -25.52
CA LYS A 529 -60.26 -12.95 -25.74
C LYS A 529 -59.49 -13.36 -26.99
N ARG A 530 -59.03 -12.39 -27.80
CA ARG A 530 -58.39 -12.63 -29.11
C ARG A 530 -56.87 -12.46 -29.06
N MET A 531 -56.40 -11.57 -28.19
CA MET A 531 -54.98 -11.30 -28.03
C MET A 531 -54.40 -12.05 -26.84
N HIS A 532 -53.25 -12.69 -27.07
CA HIS A 532 -52.49 -13.43 -26.07
C HIS A 532 -51.10 -12.82 -25.88
N VAL A 533 -50.53 -12.97 -24.69
CA VAL A 533 -49.22 -12.38 -24.32
C VAL A 533 -48.11 -12.76 -25.32
N ASN A 534 -48.10 -13.98 -25.84
CA ASN A 534 -47.13 -14.41 -26.85
C ASN A 534 -47.15 -13.60 -28.15
N GLN A 535 -48.25 -12.90 -28.48
CA GLN A 535 -48.38 -12.10 -29.71
C GLN A 535 -47.81 -10.69 -29.57
N PHE A 536 -47.64 -10.19 -28.34
CA PHE A 536 -47.23 -8.81 -28.08
C PHE A 536 -46.07 -8.70 -27.07
N MET A 537 -45.48 -9.81 -26.65
CA MET A 537 -44.24 -9.81 -25.89
C MET A 537 -43.05 -9.43 -26.78
N SER A 538 -42.08 -8.73 -26.20
CA SER A 538 -40.82 -8.35 -26.83
C SER A 538 -39.64 -9.05 -26.17
N ILE A 539 -38.55 -9.20 -26.92
CA ILE A 539 -37.30 -9.76 -26.38
C ILE A 539 -36.57 -8.62 -25.65
N PRO A 540 -36.13 -8.81 -24.40
CA PRO A 540 -35.36 -7.79 -23.70
C PRO A 540 -34.02 -7.54 -24.42
N PRO A 541 -33.52 -6.29 -24.47
CA PRO A 541 -32.33 -5.93 -25.24
C PRO A 541 -31.04 -6.59 -24.74
N ALA A 542 -30.99 -6.97 -23.45
CA ALA A 542 -29.97 -7.82 -22.87
C ALA A 542 -30.53 -8.54 -21.64
N CYS A 543 -29.82 -9.56 -21.15
CA CYS A 543 -30.09 -10.23 -19.88
C CYS A 543 -28.82 -10.20 -19.01
N VAL A 544 -29.00 -9.96 -17.72
CA VAL A 544 -27.92 -10.00 -16.71
C VAL A 544 -27.89 -11.38 -16.06
N LYS A 545 -26.72 -11.97 -15.89
CA LYS A 545 -26.57 -13.28 -15.22
C LYS A 545 -26.22 -13.11 -13.75
N VAL A 546 -26.81 -13.94 -12.89
CA VAL A 546 -26.44 -14.02 -11.47
C VAL A 546 -24.94 -14.31 -11.34
N GLY A 547 -24.20 -13.40 -10.71
CA GLY A 547 -22.75 -13.53 -10.48
C GLY A 547 -21.86 -12.69 -11.41
N GLN A 548 -22.42 -12.00 -12.41
CA GLN A 548 -21.65 -11.01 -13.19
C GLN A 548 -21.17 -9.84 -12.32
N SER A 549 -20.06 -9.21 -12.73
CA SER A 549 -19.55 -8.03 -12.06
C SER A 549 -20.47 -6.82 -12.30
N MET A 550 -20.57 -5.90 -11.32
CA MET A 550 -21.39 -4.69 -11.50
C MET A 550 -20.86 -3.77 -12.62
N GLU A 551 -19.58 -3.89 -12.98
CA GLU A 551 -18.99 -3.17 -14.12
C GLU A 551 -19.55 -3.70 -15.44
N GLU A 552 -19.65 -5.02 -15.60
CA GLU A 552 -20.31 -5.65 -16.76
C GLU A 552 -21.79 -5.30 -16.83
N VAL A 553 -22.49 -5.28 -15.69
CA VAL A 553 -23.91 -4.89 -15.62
C VAL A 553 -24.11 -3.46 -16.09
N MET A 554 -23.29 -2.51 -15.61
CA MET A 554 -23.36 -1.11 -16.05
C MET A 554 -23.05 -0.96 -17.53
N LYS A 555 -22.05 -1.71 -18.04
CA LYS A 555 -21.73 -1.73 -19.46
C LYS A 555 -22.93 -2.21 -20.29
N ALA A 556 -23.63 -3.27 -19.85
CA ALA A 556 -24.83 -3.74 -20.53
C ALA A 556 -25.95 -2.67 -20.57
N PHE A 557 -26.11 -1.87 -19.51
CA PHE A 557 -27.05 -0.73 -19.50
C PHE A 557 -26.64 0.40 -20.45
N ASP A 558 -25.35 0.68 -20.58
CA ASP A 558 -24.86 1.74 -21.45
C ASP A 558 -24.88 1.33 -22.93
N ASP A 559 -24.55 0.07 -23.23
CA ASP A 559 -24.60 -0.50 -24.59
C ASP A 559 -26.04 -0.62 -25.11
N THR A 560 -27.01 -0.95 -24.24
CA THR A 560 -28.42 -1.16 -24.64
C THR A 560 -29.31 0.07 -24.47
N ALA A 561 -28.85 1.10 -23.74
CA ALA A 561 -29.65 2.24 -23.30
C ALA A 561 -30.96 1.86 -22.55
N ALA A 562 -31.06 0.63 -22.04
CA ALA A 562 -32.24 0.15 -21.34
C ALA A 562 -32.40 0.80 -19.95
N TRP A 563 -33.63 0.89 -19.46
CA TRP A 563 -33.89 1.34 -18.08
C TRP A 563 -33.96 0.20 -17.07
N ASN A 564 -34.38 -0.98 -17.54
CA ASN A 564 -34.50 -2.20 -16.76
C ASN A 564 -33.97 -3.37 -17.58
N LEU A 565 -33.19 -4.24 -16.97
CA LEU A 565 -32.71 -5.48 -17.57
C LEU A 565 -33.11 -6.66 -16.69
N PRO A 566 -33.63 -7.76 -17.26
CA PRO A 566 -33.98 -8.95 -16.51
C PRO A 566 -32.71 -9.68 -16.05
N VAL A 567 -32.82 -10.31 -14.89
CA VAL A 567 -31.78 -11.14 -14.29
C VAL A 567 -32.18 -12.60 -14.41
N ILE A 568 -31.26 -13.40 -14.93
CA ILE A 568 -31.41 -14.85 -15.10
C ILE A 568 -30.33 -15.59 -14.31
N ASP A 569 -30.65 -16.78 -13.82
CA ASP A 569 -29.67 -17.69 -13.23
C ASP A 569 -28.86 -18.47 -14.29
N ALA A 570 -28.07 -19.44 -13.85
CA ALA A 570 -27.25 -20.27 -14.73
C ALA A 570 -28.08 -21.15 -15.68
N ASP A 571 -29.30 -21.50 -15.29
CA ASP A 571 -30.22 -22.38 -16.02
C ASP A 571 -31.21 -21.61 -16.91
N GLY A 572 -31.10 -20.26 -16.92
CA GLY A 572 -31.96 -19.37 -17.70
C GLY A 572 -33.31 -19.07 -17.05
N CYS A 573 -33.48 -19.40 -15.77
CA CYS A 573 -34.69 -19.08 -15.02
C CYS A 573 -34.70 -17.61 -14.60
N TYR A 574 -35.88 -16.99 -14.66
CA TYR A 574 -36.06 -15.60 -14.28
C TYR A 574 -35.94 -15.43 -12.76
N VAL A 575 -35.08 -14.50 -12.32
CA VAL A 575 -34.83 -14.22 -10.89
C VAL A 575 -35.43 -12.87 -10.47
N GLY A 576 -35.40 -11.87 -11.35
CA GLY A 576 -35.84 -10.51 -11.05
C GLY A 576 -35.44 -9.51 -12.14
N PHE A 577 -35.56 -8.21 -11.87
CA PHE A 577 -34.97 -7.16 -12.71
C PHE A 577 -33.91 -6.39 -11.94
N VAL A 578 -33.04 -5.72 -12.68
CA VAL A 578 -32.24 -4.63 -12.15
C VAL A 578 -32.63 -3.37 -12.91
N SER A 579 -32.82 -2.26 -12.20
CA SER A 579 -33.05 -0.95 -12.80
C SER A 579 -31.82 -0.06 -12.68
N LYS A 580 -31.60 0.79 -13.69
CA LYS A 580 -30.53 1.81 -13.66
C LYS A 580 -30.70 2.71 -12.42
N SER A 581 -31.93 3.08 -12.10
CA SER A 581 -32.29 3.88 -10.91
C SER A 581 -31.93 3.19 -9.59
N LYS A 582 -32.19 1.87 -9.44
CA LYS A 582 -31.82 1.13 -8.23
C LYS A 582 -30.31 1.01 -8.08
N ILE A 583 -29.58 0.79 -9.18
CA ILE A 583 -28.12 0.82 -9.17
C ILE A 583 -27.65 2.20 -8.73
N PHE A 584 -28.14 3.29 -9.32
CA PHE A 584 -27.76 4.65 -8.94
C PHE A 584 -28.10 5.01 -7.49
N ASN A 585 -29.26 4.57 -6.98
CA ASN A 585 -29.65 4.82 -5.59
C ASN A 585 -28.81 3.99 -4.61
N SER A 586 -28.56 2.72 -4.91
CA SER A 586 -27.65 1.89 -4.12
C SER A 586 -26.21 2.42 -4.17
N TYR A 587 -25.77 2.87 -5.34
CA TYR A 587 -24.51 3.57 -5.57
C TYR A 587 -24.42 4.82 -4.70
N ARG A 588 -25.41 5.71 -4.76
CA ARG A 588 -25.48 6.93 -3.92
C ARG A 588 -25.55 6.61 -2.44
N ARG A 589 -26.25 5.56 -2.02
CA ARG A 589 -26.33 5.14 -0.63
C ARG A 589 -24.98 4.64 -0.12
N VAL A 590 -24.29 3.84 -0.92
CA VAL A 590 -22.92 3.39 -0.61
C VAL A 590 -21.99 4.60 -0.58
N LEU A 591 -22.07 5.49 -1.57
CA LEU A 591 -21.23 6.68 -1.67
C LEU A 591 -21.47 7.66 -0.50
N ARG A 592 -22.72 7.89 -0.08
CA ARG A 592 -23.07 8.67 1.10
C ARG A 592 -22.51 8.06 2.38
N HIS A 593 -22.63 6.75 2.54
CA HIS A 593 -22.08 6.05 3.70
C HIS A 593 -20.55 6.16 3.78
N TYR A 594 -19.86 6.43 2.66
CA TYR A 594 -18.43 6.69 2.63
C TYR A 594 -18.05 8.19 2.58
N SER A 595 -18.97 9.09 2.23
CA SER A 595 -18.69 10.53 2.05
C SER A 595 -19.21 11.42 3.18
N GLU A 596 -20.35 11.08 3.80
CA GLU A 596 -21.04 11.93 4.80
C GLU A 596 -20.90 11.45 6.26
N ASP A 597 -20.31 10.28 6.53
CA ASP A 597 -20.11 9.77 7.92
C ASP A 597 -18.65 9.78 8.36
#